data_AF-A0AB33SJ74-F1
#
_entry.id   AF-A0AB33SJ74-F1
#
_cell.length_a   1.000
_cell.length_b   1.000
_cell.length_c   1.000
_cell.angle_alpha   90.00
_cell.angle_beta   90.00
_cell.angle_gamma   90.00
#
_symmetry.space_group_name_H-M   'P 1'
#
loop_
_entity.id
_entity.type
_entity.pdbx_description
1 polymer ?
#
loop_
_entity_poly.entity_id
_entity_poly.type
_entity_poly.pdbx_seq_one_letter_code
_entity_poly.pdbx_strand_id
1 'polypeptide(L)'
;MNKIYSLKYSAATGGLIAVSELAKRVSGKTNRKLVATMLSLAVAGTVNAANIDISNVWARDYLDLAQNKGIFQPGATDVTITLKNGDKFSFHNLSIPDFSGAAASGAATAIGGSYSVTVAHNKKNPQAAETQVYAQSSYKVVDRRNSNDFEIQRLNKFVVETVGATPAETNPTTYSDALERYGIVTSDGSKKIIGFRAGSGGTSFINGESKISTNSAYSHDLLSASLFEVTQWDSLDLPLYFQTSVIT
;
A
#
# COMPACT_ATOMS: atom_id res chain seq x y z
N MET A 1 46.34 -50.36 -9.86
CA MET A 1 45.04 -49.91 -9.29
C MET A 1 44.02 -49.87 -10.43
N ASN A 2 43.05 -50.78 -10.45
CA ASN A 2 41.97 -50.73 -11.43
C ASN A 2 40.92 -49.71 -10.98
N LYS A 3 40.66 -48.69 -11.80
CA LYS A 3 39.57 -47.74 -11.57
C LYS A 3 38.33 -48.30 -12.26
N ILE A 4 37.30 -48.64 -11.49
CA ILE A 4 36.02 -49.12 -12.01
C ILE A 4 35.17 -47.91 -12.37
N TYR A 5 34.67 -47.85 -13.60
CA TYR A 5 33.83 -46.77 -14.12
C TYR A 5 32.50 -47.34 -14.59
N SER A 6 31.43 -46.58 -14.38
CA SER A 6 30.10 -46.85 -14.93
C SER A 6 29.76 -45.84 -16.02
N LEU A 7 29.13 -46.29 -17.10
CA LEU A 7 28.59 -45.39 -18.12
C LEU A 7 27.23 -44.86 -17.66
N LYS A 8 27.05 -43.53 -17.64
CA LYS A 8 25.78 -42.87 -17.32
C LYS A 8 25.42 -41.88 -18.41
N TYR A 9 24.13 -41.80 -18.72
CA TYR A 9 23.62 -40.84 -19.69
C TYR A 9 23.63 -39.41 -19.11
N SER A 10 24.22 -38.47 -19.86
CA SER A 10 24.28 -37.05 -19.52
C SER A 10 23.44 -36.25 -20.50
N ALA A 11 22.38 -35.64 -20.00
CA ALA A 11 21.53 -34.76 -20.80
C ALA A 11 22.25 -33.48 -21.27
N ALA A 12 23.27 -33.02 -20.53
CA ALA A 12 24.04 -31.83 -20.88
C ALA A 12 24.95 -32.04 -22.10
N THR A 13 25.42 -33.27 -22.31
CA THR A 13 26.30 -33.64 -23.43
C THR A 13 25.60 -34.50 -24.49
N GLY A 14 24.31 -34.83 -24.27
CA GLY A 14 23.49 -35.62 -25.20
C GLY A 14 23.95 -37.07 -25.39
N GLY A 15 24.74 -37.64 -24.47
CA GLY A 15 25.39 -38.95 -24.66
C GLY A 15 25.84 -39.64 -23.37
N LEU A 16 26.37 -40.86 -23.52
CA LEU A 16 26.92 -41.64 -22.40
C LEU A 16 28.32 -41.13 -22.02
N ILE A 17 28.52 -40.87 -20.72
CA ILE A 17 29.80 -40.46 -20.15
C ILE A 17 30.26 -41.48 -19.09
N ALA A 18 31.57 -41.67 -18.96
CA ALA A 18 32.14 -42.53 -17.93
C ALA A 18 32.22 -41.79 -16.59
N VAL A 19 31.62 -42.36 -15.55
CA VAL A 19 31.54 -41.79 -14.20
C VAL A 19 32.04 -42.82 -13.19
N SER A 20 32.83 -42.37 -12.21
CA SER A 20 33.25 -43.22 -11.08
C SER A 20 32.04 -43.82 -10.37
N GLU A 21 32.07 -45.12 -10.08
CA GLU A 21 30.98 -45.83 -9.40
C GLU A 21 30.70 -45.29 -7.98
N LEU A 22 31.68 -44.64 -7.35
CA LEU A 22 31.54 -43.99 -6.06
C LEU A 22 30.74 -42.67 -6.11
N ALA A 23 30.47 -42.11 -7.30
CA ALA A 23 29.72 -40.88 -7.43
C ALA A 23 28.20 -41.14 -7.32
N LYS A 24 27.67 -41.02 -6.10
CA LYS A 24 26.22 -41.03 -5.82
C LYS A 24 25.61 -39.66 -6.17
N ARG A 25 24.49 -39.66 -6.90
CA ARG A 25 23.75 -38.45 -7.26
C ARG A 25 23.23 -37.77 -5.99
N VAL A 26 23.76 -36.60 -5.66
CA VAL A 26 23.12 -35.71 -4.67
C VAL A 26 21.99 -35.01 -5.41
N SER A 27 20.76 -35.50 -5.24
CA SER A 27 19.57 -34.75 -5.61
C SER A 27 19.40 -33.61 -4.61
N GLY A 28 20.16 -32.52 -4.81
CA GLY A 28 19.82 -31.26 -4.17
C GLY A 28 18.44 -30.86 -4.69
N LYS A 29 17.39 -31.09 -3.90
CA LYS A 29 16.10 -30.46 -4.15
C LYS A 29 16.39 -28.97 -4.13
N THR A 30 16.44 -28.34 -5.31
CA THR A 30 16.32 -26.89 -5.41
C THR A 30 14.88 -26.59 -5.07
N ASN A 31 14.56 -26.64 -3.77
CA ASN A 31 13.40 -25.97 -3.25
C ASN A 31 13.67 -24.49 -3.50
N ARG A 32 13.33 -23.99 -4.70
CA ARG A 32 12.96 -22.60 -4.86
C ARG A 32 11.70 -22.42 -4.02
N LYS A 33 11.88 -22.35 -2.70
CA LYS A 33 10.94 -21.66 -1.85
C LYS A 33 10.99 -20.24 -2.39
N LEU A 34 9.99 -19.87 -3.18
CA LEU A 34 9.61 -18.48 -3.29
C LEU A 34 9.40 -18.06 -1.84
N VAL A 35 10.42 -17.42 -1.27
CA VAL A 35 10.31 -16.81 0.04
C VAL A 35 9.25 -15.76 -0.15
N ALA A 36 8.09 -16.00 0.45
CA ALA A 36 7.03 -15.03 0.58
C ALA A 36 7.57 -13.94 1.51
N THR A 37 8.37 -13.03 0.99
CA THR A 37 8.75 -11.81 1.70
C THR A 37 7.57 -10.86 1.59
N MET A 38 6.49 -11.13 2.32
CA MET A 38 5.53 -10.08 2.65
C MET A 38 6.21 -9.18 3.68
N LEU A 39 7.07 -8.29 3.20
CA LEU A 39 7.47 -7.15 4.01
C LEU A 39 6.46 -6.05 3.78
N SER A 40 5.75 -5.70 4.85
CA SER A 40 4.66 -4.76 4.84
C SER A 40 5.07 -3.41 4.26
N LEU A 41 4.37 -2.97 3.23
CA LEU A 41 4.34 -1.57 2.80
C LEU A 41 3.51 -0.75 3.82
N ALA A 42 3.90 -0.82 5.09
CA ALA A 42 3.17 -0.22 6.20
C ALA A 42 3.70 1.18 6.49
N VAL A 43 2.77 2.13 6.55
CA VAL A 43 2.99 3.39 7.24
C VAL A 43 2.26 3.27 8.57
N ALA A 44 2.99 3.09 9.67
CA ALA A 44 2.40 3.11 11.00
C ALA A 44 2.15 4.57 11.40
N GLY A 45 0.90 4.93 11.71
CA GLY A 45 0.54 6.30 11.99
C GLY A 45 -0.59 6.41 13.00
N THR A 46 -0.38 7.21 14.04
CA THR A 46 -1.50 7.86 14.73
C THR A 46 -2.05 8.97 13.81
N VAL A 47 -3.19 9.54 14.17
CA VAL A 47 -4.04 10.43 13.35
C VAL A 47 -3.32 11.56 12.60
N ASN A 48 -2.11 11.94 13.03
CA ASN A 48 -1.33 13.02 12.43
C ASN A 48 0.12 12.63 12.06
N ALA A 49 0.47 11.34 12.03
CA ALA A 49 1.85 10.89 11.78
C ALA A 49 1.93 9.90 10.61
N ALA A 50 2.94 10.09 9.76
CA ALA A 50 3.31 9.15 8.71
C ALA A 50 4.72 8.62 9.02
N ASN A 51 4.81 7.46 9.69
CA ASN A 51 6.09 6.79 9.86
C ASN A 51 6.28 5.75 8.75
N ILE A 52 7.19 6.04 7.83
CA ILE A 52 7.46 5.23 6.64
C ILE A 52 8.66 4.33 6.93
N ASP A 53 8.44 3.01 6.96
CA ASP A 53 9.55 2.05 7.11
C ASP A 53 10.29 1.87 5.79
N ILE A 54 11.53 2.35 5.74
CA ILE A 54 12.40 2.27 4.58
C ILE A 54 13.52 1.26 4.78
N SER A 55 13.41 0.34 5.73
CA SER A 55 14.46 -0.65 6.01
C SER A 55 14.74 -1.52 4.77
N ASN A 56 13.68 -1.94 4.07
CA ASN A 56 13.79 -2.80 2.89
C ASN A 56 13.12 -2.23 1.62
N VAL A 57 12.29 -1.20 1.75
CA VAL A 57 11.61 -0.54 0.63
C VAL A 57 12.24 0.84 0.40
N TRP A 58 12.29 1.32 -0.84
CA TRP A 58 12.76 2.68 -1.11
C TRP A 58 11.73 3.71 -0.68
N ALA A 59 12.17 4.78 -0.03
CA ALA A 59 11.30 5.89 0.37
C ALA A 59 10.43 6.41 -0.79
N ARG A 60 11.03 6.47 -1.99
CA ARG A 60 10.36 6.92 -3.21
C ARG A 60 9.18 6.02 -3.60
N ASP A 61 9.22 4.72 -3.36
CA ASP A 61 8.14 3.81 -3.75
C ASP A 61 6.84 4.15 -3.00
N TYR A 62 6.92 4.60 -1.74
CA TYR A 62 5.77 5.09 -0.98
C TYR A 62 5.18 6.38 -1.55
N LEU A 63 6.05 7.28 -2.01
CA LEU A 63 5.65 8.57 -2.59
C LEU A 63 5.07 8.40 -3.99
N ASP A 64 5.75 7.64 -4.85
CA ASP A 64 5.31 7.35 -6.21
C ASP A 64 3.96 6.64 -6.21
N LEU A 65 3.71 5.72 -5.26
CA LEU A 65 2.41 5.07 -5.13
C LEU A 65 1.30 6.07 -4.78
N ALA A 66 1.50 6.95 -3.79
CA ALA A 66 0.50 7.94 -3.38
C ALA A 66 0.24 9.02 -4.44
N GLN A 67 1.25 9.33 -5.26
CA GLN A 67 1.18 10.38 -6.27
C GLN A 67 0.91 9.83 -7.68
N ASN A 68 0.61 8.53 -7.78
CA ASN A 68 0.42 7.79 -9.01
C ASN A 68 1.52 8.03 -10.06
N LYS A 69 2.78 7.96 -9.63
CA LYS A 69 3.98 8.15 -10.45
C LYS A 69 4.68 6.84 -10.76
N GLY A 70 5.58 6.90 -11.73
CA GLY A 70 6.38 5.74 -12.14
C GLY A 70 5.50 4.57 -12.56
N ILE A 71 5.73 3.41 -11.94
CA ILE A 71 4.99 2.17 -12.24
C ILE A 71 3.57 2.14 -11.63
N PHE A 72 3.23 3.09 -10.75
CA PHE A 72 1.97 3.13 -10.02
C PHE A 72 0.89 3.94 -10.74
N GLN A 73 0.71 3.67 -12.03
CA GLN A 73 -0.35 4.31 -12.81
C GLN A 73 -1.73 3.83 -12.33
N PRO A 74 -2.76 4.69 -12.26
CA PRO A 74 -4.10 4.27 -11.87
C PRO A 74 -4.61 3.16 -12.79
N GLY A 75 -5.20 2.12 -12.22
CA GLY A 75 -5.67 0.94 -12.96
C GLY A 75 -4.60 -0.11 -13.28
N ALA A 76 -3.31 0.16 -12.99
CA ALA A 76 -2.26 -0.84 -13.22
C ALA A 76 -2.45 -2.05 -12.29
N THR A 77 -2.34 -3.25 -12.85
CA THR A 77 -2.36 -4.52 -12.11
C THR A 77 -0.98 -5.19 -12.14
N ASP A 78 -0.77 -6.16 -11.26
CA ASP A 78 0.47 -6.95 -11.18
C ASP A 78 1.75 -6.13 -11.01
N VAL A 79 1.58 -4.92 -10.46
CA VAL A 79 2.69 -4.01 -10.16
C VAL A 79 3.65 -4.71 -9.20
N THR A 80 4.93 -4.58 -9.50
CA THR A 80 6.01 -5.20 -8.73
C THR A 80 7.14 -4.21 -8.55
N ILE A 81 7.63 -4.06 -7.31
CA ILE A 81 8.81 -3.25 -6.97
C ILE A 81 10.00 -4.14 -6.64
N THR A 82 11.21 -3.60 -6.82
CA THR A 82 12.45 -4.23 -6.37
C THR A 82 12.85 -3.65 -5.02
N LEU A 83 12.94 -4.50 -4.01
CA LEU A 83 13.37 -4.17 -2.67
C LEU A 83 14.87 -3.87 -2.62
N LYS A 84 15.33 -3.23 -1.54
CA LYS A 84 16.75 -2.88 -1.34
C LYS A 84 17.69 -4.09 -1.33
N ASN A 85 17.18 -5.24 -0.90
CA ASN A 85 17.91 -6.51 -0.89
C ASN A 85 17.90 -7.25 -2.25
N GLY A 86 17.23 -6.70 -3.26
CA GLY A 86 17.10 -7.29 -4.60
C GLY A 86 15.88 -8.20 -4.78
N ASP A 87 15.15 -8.51 -3.71
CA ASP A 87 13.89 -9.26 -3.80
C ASP A 87 12.80 -8.44 -4.49
N LYS A 88 11.73 -9.12 -4.91
CA LYS A 88 10.57 -8.48 -5.53
C LYS A 88 9.37 -8.50 -4.61
N PHE A 89 8.71 -7.36 -4.44
CA PHE A 89 7.42 -7.25 -3.78
C PHE A 89 6.34 -7.02 -4.85
N SER A 90 5.31 -7.87 -4.86
CA SER A 90 4.19 -7.80 -5.81
C SER A 90 2.92 -7.37 -5.10
N PHE A 91 2.17 -6.46 -5.73
CA PHE A 91 0.84 -6.02 -5.27
C PHE A 91 -0.27 -7.04 -5.59
N HIS A 92 0.06 -8.18 -6.19
CA HIS A 92 -0.79 -9.35 -6.49
C HIS A 92 -2.32 -9.16 -6.41
N ASN A 93 -3.00 -9.24 -7.57
CA ASN A 93 -4.47 -9.11 -7.68
C ASN A 93 -5.05 -7.77 -7.18
N LEU A 94 -4.21 -6.75 -6.95
CA LEU A 94 -4.66 -5.38 -6.69
C LEU A 94 -4.45 -4.51 -7.91
N SER A 95 -5.47 -3.72 -8.22
CA SER A 95 -5.36 -2.58 -9.12
C SER A 95 -4.89 -1.37 -8.32
N ILE A 96 -3.90 -0.64 -8.83
CA ILE A 96 -3.47 0.61 -8.23
C ILE A 96 -4.64 1.62 -8.28
N PRO A 97 -5.03 2.22 -7.14
CA PRO A 97 -6.11 3.19 -7.10
C PRO A 97 -5.69 4.53 -7.71
N ASP A 98 -6.67 5.30 -8.17
CA ASP A 98 -6.50 6.71 -8.50
C ASP A 98 -6.58 7.55 -7.21
N PHE A 99 -5.46 8.15 -6.80
CA PHE A 99 -5.38 9.03 -5.64
C PHE A 99 -5.60 10.51 -5.98
N SER A 100 -6.00 10.87 -7.21
CA SER A 100 -6.29 12.27 -7.60
C SER A 100 -7.37 12.94 -6.75
N GLY A 101 -8.25 12.13 -6.12
CA GLY A 101 -9.24 12.61 -5.17
C GLY A 101 -8.66 13.09 -3.84
N ALA A 102 -7.43 12.76 -3.48
CA ALA A 102 -6.79 13.27 -2.26
C ALA A 102 -6.37 14.73 -2.45
N ALA A 103 -6.71 15.59 -1.49
CA ALA A 103 -6.16 16.95 -1.45
C ALA A 103 -4.63 16.90 -1.28
N ALA A 104 -3.93 17.95 -1.71
CA ALA A 104 -2.47 18.04 -1.64
C ALA A 104 -1.91 17.84 -0.22
N SER A 105 -2.68 18.21 0.81
CA SER A 105 -2.35 17.98 2.21
C SER A 105 -2.46 16.50 2.65
N GLY A 106 -3.15 15.68 1.87
CA GLY A 106 -3.53 14.30 2.21
C GLY A 106 -4.57 14.19 3.32
N ALA A 107 -5.19 15.29 3.76
CA ALA A 107 -6.07 15.32 4.92
C ALA A 107 -7.57 15.45 4.57
N ALA A 108 -7.91 15.58 3.29
CA ALA A 108 -9.28 15.57 2.79
C ALA A 108 -9.33 14.81 1.45
N THR A 109 -10.49 14.26 1.12
CA THR A 109 -10.73 13.56 -0.15
C THR A 109 -11.95 14.14 -0.85
N ALA A 110 -11.82 14.58 -2.10
CA ALA A 110 -12.93 15.00 -2.94
C ALA A 110 -13.84 13.81 -3.25
N ILE A 111 -15.15 14.03 -3.22
CA ILE A 111 -16.19 13.03 -3.55
C ILE A 111 -17.09 13.50 -4.71
N GLY A 112 -16.57 14.44 -5.52
CA GLY A 112 -17.22 14.95 -6.71
C GLY A 112 -17.88 16.32 -6.54
N GLY A 113 -17.92 17.08 -7.63
CA GLY A 113 -18.48 18.43 -7.65
C GLY A 113 -17.79 19.34 -6.64
N SER A 114 -18.54 19.88 -5.68
CA SER A 114 -18.04 20.79 -4.64
C SER A 114 -18.12 20.15 -3.25
N TYR A 115 -17.88 18.84 -3.15
CA TYR A 115 -17.96 18.10 -1.91
C TYR A 115 -16.67 17.31 -1.63
N SER A 116 -16.32 17.22 -0.36
CA SER A 116 -15.19 16.43 0.12
C SER A 116 -15.52 15.81 1.49
N VAL A 117 -14.74 14.81 1.88
CA VAL A 117 -14.80 14.17 3.19
C VAL A 117 -13.46 14.30 3.92
N THR A 118 -13.52 14.43 5.25
CA THR A 118 -12.38 14.46 6.18
C THR A 118 -12.84 13.91 7.53
N VAL A 119 -11.92 13.84 8.48
CA VAL A 119 -12.23 13.66 9.90
C VAL A 119 -12.62 14.98 10.56
N ALA A 120 -13.54 14.95 11.54
CA ALA A 120 -14.10 16.14 12.18
C ALA A 120 -13.12 16.79 13.16
N HIS A 121 -12.25 16.01 13.80
CA HIS A 121 -11.24 16.56 14.72
C HIS A 121 -10.13 17.35 14.01
N ASN A 122 -10.02 17.30 12.67
CA ASN A 122 -9.21 18.25 11.90
C ASN A 122 -9.70 19.69 12.08
N LYS A 123 -10.94 19.87 12.57
CA LYS A 123 -11.57 21.15 12.87
C LYS A 123 -11.39 22.12 11.69
N LYS A 124 -11.13 23.40 11.97
CA LYS A 124 -10.87 24.44 10.97
C LYS A 124 -9.39 24.61 10.66
N ASN A 125 -8.58 23.54 10.74
CA ASN A 125 -7.14 23.65 10.45
C ASN A 125 -6.93 23.99 8.95
N PRO A 126 -6.38 25.19 8.62
CA PRO A 126 -6.17 25.62 7.24
C PRO A 126 -5.20 24.74 6.45
N GLN A 127 -4.24 24.11 7.13
CA GLN A 127 -3.23 23.26 6.50
C GLN A 127 -3.76 21.84 6.22
N ALA A 128 -4.80 21.40 6.94
CA ALA A 128 -5.38 20.08 6.78
C ALA A 128 -6.50 20.06 5.74
N ALA A 129 -7.70 20.53 6.12
CA ALA A 129 -8.92 20.31 5.34
C ALA A 129 -9.79 21.57 5.14
N GLU A 130 -9.53 22.67 5.86
CA GLU A 130 -10.34 23.90 5.74
C GLU A 130 -10.10 24.63 4.41
N THR A 131 -8.85 24.61 3.93
CA THR A 131 -8.48 25.03 2.57
C THR A 131 -7.85 23.85 1.87
N GLN A 132 -8.49 23.38 0.80
CA GLN A 132 -8.06 22.21 0.05
C GLN A 132 -7.42 22.66 -1.25
N VAL A 133 -6.30 22.04 -1.60
CA VAL A 133 -5.59 22.29 -2.84
C VAL A 133 -5.62 21.03 -3.67
N TYR A 134 -6.06 21.14 -4.91
CA TYR A 134 -5.97 20.09 -5.92
C TYR A 134 -5.18 20.68 -7.08
N ALA A 135 -4.04 20.07 -7.41
CA ALA A 135 -3.05 20.64 -8.34
C ALA A 135 -2.76 22.14 -8.06
N GLN A 136 -3.22 23.04 -8.93
CA GLN A 136 -2.98 24.48 -8.84
C GLN A 136 -4.18 25.27 -8.29
N SER A 137 -5.30 24.60 -8.00
CA SER A 137 -6.53 25.25 -7.57
C SER A 137 -6.74 25.14 -6.06
N SER A 138 -7.21 26.22 -5.46
CA SER A 138 -7.55 26.29 -4.03
C SER A 138 -9.06 26.42 -3.83
N TYR A 139 -9.57 25.61 -2.91
CA TYR A 139 -10.98 25.47 -2.55
C TYR A 139 -11.14 25.72 -1.06
N LYS A 140 -12.14 26.50 -0.68
CA LYS A 140 -12.44 26.82 0.73
C LYS A 140 -13.72 26.15 1.17
N VAL A 141 -13.73 25.61 2.38
CA VAL A 141 -14.94 25.09 3.00
C VAL A 141 -15.89 26.25 3.33
N VAL A 142 -17.14 26.15 2.90
CA VAL A 142 -18.22 27.13 3.19
C VAL A 142 -19.27 26.60 4.13
N ASP A 143 -19.43 25.27 4.22
CA ASP A 143 -20.33 24.60 5.14
C ASP A 143 -19.85 23.16 5.42
N ARG A 144 -20.31 22.54 6.51
CA ARG A 144 -19.95 21.18 6.89
C ARG A 144 -21.02 20.47 7.71
N ARG A 145 -21.05 19.14 7.63
CA ARG A 145 -21.84 18.25 8.50
C ARG A 145 -20.93 17.17 9.07
N ASN A 146 -21.02 16.90 10.36
CA ASN A 146 -20.21 15.89 11.01
C ASN A 146 -21.02 14.98 11.95
N SER A 147 -20.48 13.78 12.17
CA SER A 147 -20.98 12.75 13.10
C SER A 147 -19.87 11.75 13.38
N ASN A 148 -19.63 11.36 14.63
CA ASN A 148 -18.65 10.32 15.03
C ASN A 148 -17.28 10.45 14.34
N ASP A 149 -16.68 11.63 14.41
CA ASP A 149 -15.40 12.00 13.78
C ASP A 149 -15.36 11.93 12.25
N PHE A 150 -16.47 11.64 11.57
CA PHE A 150 -16.63 11.81 10.14
C PHE A 150 -17.18 13.20 9.82
N GLU A 151 -16.66 13.86 8.78
CA GLU A 151 -17.12 15.17 8.32
C GLU A 151 -17.23 15.24 6.79
N ILE A 152 -18.40 15.64 6.30
CA ILE A 152 -18.62 16.05 4.90
C ILE A 152 -18.54 17.57 4.83
N GLN A 153 -17.80 18.08 3.84
CA GLN A 153 -17.59 19.50 3.64
C GLN A 153 -18.15 19.95 2.28
N ARG A 154 -18.77 21.13 2.28
CA ARG A 154 -19.15 21.87 1.07
C ARG A 154 -18.06 22.86 0.73
N LEU A 155 -17.54 22.78 -0.49
CA LEU A 155 -16.55 23.71 -1.03
C LEU A 155 -17.22 24.89 -1.73
N ASN A 156 -16.49 26.02 -1.81
CA ASN A 156 -16.94 27.25 -2.45
C ASN A 156 -17.03 27.15 -3.99
N LYS A 157 -16.39 26.15 -4.61
CA LYS A 157 -16.32 25.92 -6.07
C LYS A 157 -16.39 24.42 -6.37
N PHE A 158 -16.70 24.07 -7.62
CA PHE A 158 -16.58 22.71 -8.12
C PHE A 158 -15.10 22.37 -8.34
N VAL A 159 -14.66 21.25 -7.78
CA VAL A 159 -13.35 20.64 -8.02
C VAL A 159 -13.32 20.14 -9.47
N VAL A 160 -12.29 20.54 -10.23
CA VAL A 160 -12.18 20.23 -11.66
C VAL A 160 -11.02 19.29 -11.98
N GLU A 161 -10.11 19.08 -11.03
CA GLU A 161 -8.91 18.24 -11.19
C GLU A 161 -9.21 16.74 -11.09
N THR A 162 -10.33 16.37 -10.47
CA THR A 162 -10.71 14.98 -10.22
C THR A 162 -12.23 14.84 -10.23
N VAL A 163 -12.71 13.66 -10.61
CA VAL A 163 -14.12 13.27 -10.44
C VAL A 163 -14.46 12.95 -8.97
N GLY A 164 -13.43 12.80 -8.13
CA GLY A 164 -13.55 12.42 -6.72
C GLY A 164 -13.60 10.91 -6.51
N ALA A 165 -13.37 10.49 -5.27
CA ALA A 165 -13.54 9.12 -4.86
C ALA A 165 -15.03 8.74 -4.91
N THR A 166 -15.33 7.54 -5.41
CA THR A 166 -16.69 7.01 -5.41
C THR A 166 -17.03 6.49 -4.01
N PRO A 167 -18.02 7.07 -3.31
CA PRO A 167 -18.45 6.54 -2.02
C PRO A 167 -19.03 5.13 -2.19
N ALA A 168 -18.83 4.26 -1.21
CA ALA A 168 -19.52 2.98 -1.19
C ALA A 168 -21.04 3.22 -1.05
N GLU A 169 -21.85 2.64 -1.93
CA GLU A 169 -23.31 2.78 -1.88
C GLU A 169 -23.90 2.19 -0.59
N THR A 170 -23.30 1.10 -0.10
CA THR A 170 -23.68 0.40 1.12
C THR A 170 -22.43 -0.15 1.80
N ASN A 171 -22.35 0.01 3.13
CA ASN A 171 -21.30 -0.61 3.92
C ASN A 171 -21.76 -1.99 4.39
N PRO A 172 -21.00 -3.06 4.08
CA PRO A 172 -21.23 -4.36 4.71
C PRO A 172 -21.28 -4.24 6.23
N THR A 173 -22.25 -4.89 6.87
CA THR A 173 -22.41 -4.82 8.33
C THR A 173 -21.60 -5.87 9.08
N THR A 174 -21.14 -6.91 8.37
CA THR A 174 -20.33 -7.98 8.94
C THR A 174 -19.01 -8.13 8.19
N TYR A 175 -17.98 -8.62 8.88
CA TYR A 175 -16.70 -8.96 8.26
C TYR A 175 -16.86 -9.98 7.13
N SER A 176 -17.78 -10.94 7.27
CA SER A 176 -18.02 -11.96 6.23
C SER A 176 -18.51 -11.33 4.93
N ASP A 177 -19.49 -10.44 5.01
CA ASP A 177 -20.03 -9.73 3.83
C ASP A 177 -18.97 -8.78 3.23
N ALA A 178 -18.17 -8.15 4.09
CA ALA A 178 -17.05 -7.31 3.67
C ALA A 178 -15.96 -8.13 2.95
N LEU A 179 -15.66 -9.32 3.45
CA LEU A 179 -14.69 -10.23 2.87
C LEU A 179 -15.21 -10.81 1.55
N GLU A 180 -16.51 -11.04 1.42
CA GLU A 180 -17.12 -11.41 0.14
C GLU A 180 -16.93 -10.30 -0.90
N ARG A 181 -17.28 -9.06 -0.55
CA ARG A 181 -17.30 -7.92 -1.46
C ARG A 181 -15.90 -7.34 -1.78
N TYR A 182 -15.03 -7.23 -0.79
CA TYR A 182 -13.75 -6.54 -0.89
C TYR A 182 -12.53 -7.45 -0.73
N GLY A 183 -12.73 -8.71 -0.34
CA GLY A 183 -11.63 -9.63 -0.09
C GLY A 183 -10.93 -10.07 -1.38
N ILE A 184 -9.61 -10.04 -1.35
CA ILE A 184 -8.74 -10.57 -2.41
C ILE A 184 -8.05 -11.85 -1.95
N VAL A 185 -7.69 -12.72 -2.88
CA VAL A 185 -6.86 -13.90 -2.60
C VAL A 185 -5.39 -13.46 -2.64
N THR A 186 -4.70 -13.61 -1.52
CA THR A 186 -3.28 -13.31 -1.38
C THR A 186 -2.41 -14.48 -1.86
N SER A 187 -1.11 -14.23 -2.02
CA SER A 187 -0.15 -15.20 -2.56
C SER A 187 -0.01 -16.48 -1.72
N ASP A 188 -0.36 -16.42 -0.44
CA ASP A 188 -0.42 -17.58 0.47
C ASP A 188 -1.73 -18.39 0.36
N GLY A 189 -2.67 -17.96 -0.49
CA GLY A 189 -3.97 -18.59 -0.71
C GLY A 189 -5.06 -18.16 0.28
N SER A 190 -4.75 -17.30 1.26
CA SER A 190 -5.77 -16.76 2.15
C SER A 190 -6.61 -15.67 1.47
N LYS A 191 -7.88 -15.51 1.89
CA LYS A 191 -8.72 -14.40 1.44
C LYS A 191 -8.68 -13.31 2.51
N LYS A 192 -8.28 -12.09 2.13
CA LYS A 192 -8.07 -10.96 3.04
C LYS A 192 -8.60 -9.66 2.42
N ILE A 193 -9.06 -8.73 3.26
CA ILE A 193 -9.40 -7.38 2.81
C ILE A 193 -8.13 -6.53 2.88
N ILE A 194 -7.61 -6.16 1.72
CA ILE A 194 -6.42 -5.31 1.59
C ILE A 194 -6.83 -3.95 1.04
N GLY A 195 -6.46 -2.89 1.76
CA GLY A 195 -6.78 -1.52 1.40
C GLY A 195 -5.54 -0.67 1.15
N PHE A 196 -5.76 0.44 0.46
CA PHE A 196 -4.77 1.48 0.27
C PHE A 196 -5.21 2.76 0.96
N ARG A 197 -4.25 3.53 1.48
CA ARG A 197 -4.46 4.93 1.89
C ARG A 197 -3.29 5.78 1.42
N ALA A 198 -3.55 7.07 1.17
CA ALA A 198 -2.54 8.09 0.93
C ALA A 198 -2.73 9.26 1.90
N GLY A 199 -1.63 9.82 2.40
CA GLY A 199 -1.67 10.94 3.34
C GLY A 199 -0.30 11.61 3.53
N SER A 200 -0.30 12.81 4.09
CA SER A 200 0.93 13.57 4.40
C SER A 200 0.88 14.09 5.82
N GLY A 201 0.88 13.17 6.80
CA GLY A 201 1.03 13.53 8.21
C GLY A 201 2.44 14.02 8.53
N GLY A 202 2.73 14.29 9.81
CA GLY A 202 4.11 14.50 10.28
C GLY A 202 5.00 13.34 9.84
N THR A 203 5.83 13.58 8.83
CA THR A 203 6.48 12.52 8.06
C THR A 203 7.83 12.17 8.67
N SER A 204 8.06 10.89 8.91
CA SER A 204 9.34 10.36 9.37
C SER A 204 9.70 9.10 8.58
N PHE A 205 10.99 8.92 8.29
CA PHE A 205 11.53 7.71 7.69
C PHE A 205 12.22 6.87 8.77
N ILE A 206 11.84 5.59 8.86
CA ILE A 206 12.40 4.62 9.81
C ILE A 206 13.31 3.66 9.04
N ASN A 207 14.52 3.42 9.53
CA ASN A 207 15.45 2.44 8.98
C ASN A 207 16.08 1.65 10.13
N GLY A 208 15.53 0.47 10.43
CA GLY A 208 15.82 -0.27 11.66
C GLY A 208 15.53 0.58 12.89
N GLU A 209 16.53 0.78 13.74
CA GLU A 209 16.42 1.59 14.97
C GLU A 209 16.52 3.11 14.71
N SER A 210 16.92 3.51 13.50
CA SER A 210 17.08 4.93 13.14
C SER A 210 15.75 5.53 12.70
N LYS A 211 15.45 6.74 13.19
CA LYS A 211 14.31 7.54 12.77
C LYS A 211 14.75 8.93 12.34
N ILE A 212 14.37 9.34 11.14
CA ILE A 212 14.63 10.68 10.60
C ILE A 212 13.29 11.39 10.41
N SER A 213 13.06 12.46 11.17
CA SER A 213 11.90 13.34 10.99
C SER A 213 12.17 14.33 9.86
N THR A 214 11.20 14.52 8.98
CA THR A 214 11.24 15.60 7.98
C THR A 214 10.89 16.96 8.57
N ASN A 215 10.29 16.98 9.77
CA ASN A 215 9.66 18.16 10.39
C ASN A 215 8.65 18.84 9.44
N SER A 216 8.06 18.08 8.53
CA SER A 216 7.07 18.51 7.56
C SER A 216 5.80 17.69 7.69
N ALA A 217 4.66 18.36 7.54
CA ALA A 217 3.33 17.79 7.52
C ALA A 217 2.49 18.57 6.51
N TYR A 218 1.46 17.93 5.97
CA TYR A 218 0.56 18.49 4.96
C TYR A 218 1.28 18.95 3.69
N SER A 219 2.43 18.34 3.38
CA SER A 219 3.22 18.65 2.20
C SER A 219 2.87 17.71 1.06
N HIS A 220 2.54 18.28 -0.10
CA HIS A 220 2.21 17.51 -1.30
C HIS A 220 3.36 16.58 -1.72
N ASP A 221 4.59 17.08 -1.67
CA ASP A 221 5.78 16.32 -2.08
C ASP A 221 6.02 15.08 -1.20
N LEU A 222 5.50 15.10 0.03
CA LEU A 222 5.60 14.02 1.00
C LEU A 222 4.30 13.20 1.11
N LEU A 223 3.34 13.40 0.20
CA LEU A 223 2.18 12.52 0.11
C LEU A 223 2.67 11.09 -0.13
N SER A 224 2.38 10.22 0.83
CA SER A 224 2.89 8.84 0.89
C SER A 224 1.74 7.86 1.08
N ALA A 225 1.86 6.69 0.45
CA ALA A 225 0.84 5.66 0.49
C ALA A 225 1.20 4.55 1.48
N SER A 226 0.20 3.82 1.95
CA SER A 226 0.40 2.54 2.62
C SER A 226 -0.61 1.51 2.16
N LEU A 227 -0.17 0.26 2.24
CA LEU A 227 -0.99 -0.93 2.07
C LEU A 227 -1.29 -1.48 3.47
N PHE A 228 -2.55 -1.82 3.74
CA PHE A 228 -2.96 -2.36 5.03
C PHE A 228 -3.95 -3.51 4.87
N GLU A 229 -3.93 -4.42 5.83
CA GLU A 229 -4.95 -5.45 6.00
C GLU A 229 -6.03 -4.95 6.97
N VAL A 230 -7.30 -5.18 6.63
CA VAL A 230 -8.43 -4.89 7.53
C VAL A 230 -8.74 -6.15 8.33
N THR A 231 -8.42 -6.11 9.63
CA THR A 231 -8.62 -7.25 10.55
C THR A 231 -9.76 -7.02 11.55
N GLN A 232 -10.25 -5.78 11.68
CA GLN A 232 -11.31 -5.39 12.62
C GLN A 232 -12.40 -4.61 11.89
N TRP A 233 -13.39 -5.33 11.37
CA TRP A 233 -14.54 -4.74 10.67
C TRP A 233 -15.76 -4.56 11.61
N ASP A 234 -15.98 -5.52 12.51
CA ASP A 234 -17.19 -5.58 13.35
C ASP A 234 -17.11 -4.70 14.62
N SER A 235 -16.00 -3.98 14.83
CA SER A 235 -15.85 -3.06 15.96
C SER A 235 -16.59 -1.75 15.69
N LEU A 236 -17.77 -1.61 16.30
CA LEU A 236 -18.70 -0.48 16.21
C LEU A 236 -18.15 0.90 16.65
N ASP A 237 -16.91 0.99 17.16
CA ASP A 237 -16.40 2.18 17.87
C ASP A 237 -15.16 2.85 17.24
N LEU A 238 -14.80 2.52 15.99
CA LEU A 238 -13.66 3.16 15.36
C LEU A 238 -14.03 3.72 13.98
N PRO A 239 -13.84 5.02 13.71
CA PRO A 239 -13.73 5.50 12.33
C PRO A 239 -12.46 4.91 11.74
N LEU A 240 -12.54 3.66 11.25
CA LEU A 240 -11.44 2.91 10.60
C LEU A 240 -10.06 3.30 11.12
N TYR A 241 -9.84 3.19 12.44
CA TYR A 241 -8.50 3.25 13.00
C TYR A 241 -7.84 1.93 12.63
N PHE A 242 -7.17 1.92 11.48
CA PHE A 242 -6.38 0.79 11.02
C PHE A 242 -5.25 0.58 12.02
N GLN A 243 -5.43 -0.36 12.95
CA GLN A 243 -4.31 -0.93 13.68
C GLN A 243 -3.47 -1.65 12.63
N THR A 244 -2.41 -1.00 12.15
CA THR A 244 -1.48 -1.55 11.17
C THR A 244 -0.86 -2.80 11.76
N SER A 245 -1.47 -3.94 11.48
CA SER A 245 -0.85 -5.23 11.71
C SER A 245 0.17 -5.38 10.59
N VAL A 246 1.44 -5.31 10.96
CA VAL A 246 2.55 -5.64 10.07
C VAL A 246 2.26 -7.03 9.53
N ILE A 247 2.03 -7.14 8.23
CA ILE A 247 2.00 -8.43 7.57
C ILE A 247 3.45 -8.96 7.69
N THR A 248 3.64 -9.94 8.56
CA THR A 248 4.86 -10.75 8.73
C THR A 248 4.74 -12.03 7.92
#